data_AF-A0A8C5Z503-F1
#
_entry.id   AF-A0A8C5Z503-F1
#
_cell.length_a   1.000
_cell.length_b   1.000
_cell.length_c   1.000
_cell.angle_alpha   90.00
_cell.angle_beta   90.00
_cell.angle_gamma   90.00
#
_symmetry.space_group_name_H-M   'P 1'
#
loop_
_entity.id
_entity.type
_entity.pdbx_description
1 polymer ?
#
loop_
_entity_poly.entity_id
_entity_poly.type
_entity_poly.pdbx_seq_one_letter_code
_entity_poly.pdbx_strand_id
1 'polypeptide(L)'
;MSHSSNAADTRIPKSDNQQPRKGHKAHFLNVAKAKRLEISARKIQKSWFTYMDKVIFQLLKHTVCAAEHYVTYEILKKVSPLEAELIKDPSMKCKVRFRFSGERFPPFIVFKIFLHTEGRGYKYFSGKNLLQPSNEAMVDACKIMGKKKFYQQIMEDEHIFQKFKVTDHVDIVTMQDYMQYSSLLDETPASSGGRNNHWRRLNLENIPRTMMIYDIVDYAESGVISNRLQKEMKYLLRRPRTEEMRQHQLKIVSQVRCPSFAIMQPLLQPYQQQSEMKPLGRRSKQARMKVEKMRKAYKMTKNMNASECKETRDNHHLYPFF
;
A
#
# COMPACT_ATOMS: atom_id res chain seq x y z
N MET A 1 31.69 65.41 -96.97
CA MET A 1 30.80 66.31 -96.22
C MET A 1 30.50 65.63 -94.88
N SER A 2 31.22 65.96 -93.81
CA SER A 2 30.97 67.08 -92.87
C SER A 2 30.27 66.55 -91.61
N HIS A 3 30.98 66.71 -90.47
CA HIS A 3 30.50 66.70 -89.07
C HIS A 3 30.19 65.32 -88.45
N SER A 4 30.84 64.84 -87.38
CA SER A 4 31.37 65.40 -86.11
C SER A 4 30.53 64.91 -84.94
N SER A 5 31.15 64.01 -84.16
CA SER A 5 31.10 63.80 -82.71
C SER A 5 30.03 64.50 -81.86
N ASN A 6 29.43 63.73 -80.93
CA ASN A 6 29.33 64.01 -79.49
C ASN A 6 28.86 62.73 -78.76
N ALA A 7 29.75 62.06 -78.03
CA ALA A 7 29.98 62.19 -76.58
C ALA A 7 28.86 61.52 -75.76
N ALA A 8 29.18 60.32 -75.28
CA ALA A 8 28.41 59.57 -74.30
C ALA A 8 28.46 60.30 -72.96
N ASP A 9 27.34 60.94 -72.59
CA ASP A 9 27.24 61.70 -71.37
C ASP A 9 26.71 60.86 -70.21
N THR A 10 27.38 61.02 -69.09
CA THR A 10 27.28 60.19 -67.90
C THR A 10 26.04 60.61 -67.10
N ARG A 11 25.07 59.71 -66.91
CA ARG A 11 24.05 59.88 -65.85
C ARG A 11 23.96 58.65 -64.98
N ILE A 12 24.72 58.72 -63.90
CA ILE A 12 24.49 57.98 -62.65
C ILE A 12 23.08 58.31 -62.15
N PRO A 13 22.16 57.34 -62.01
CA PRO A 13 21.04 57.49 -61.11
C PRO A 13 21.56 57.24 -59.70
N LYS A 14 21.38 58.27 -58.87
CA LYS A 14 21.71 58.35 -57.46
C LYS A 14 21.26 57.08 -56.72
N SER A 15 22.13 56.63 -55.82
CA SER A 15 21.78 55.81 -54.66
C SER A 15 20.60 56.46 -53.94
N ASP A 16 19.39 55.97 -54.18
CA ASP A 16 18.23 56.40 -53.43
C ASP A 16 18.03 55.52 -52.21
N ASN A 17 17.84 56.22 -51.10
CA ASN A 17 17.82 55.69 -49.76
C ASN A 17 16.76 54.61 -49.57
N GLN A 18 17.11 53.68 -48.68
CA GLN A 18 16.22 52.73 -48.03
C GLN A 18 14.85 53.34 -47.68
N GLN A 19 13.78 52.67 -48.10
CA GLN A 19 12.65 52.49 -47.19
C GLN A 19 12.47 50.99 -46.91
N PRO A 20 12.75 50.52 -45.68
CA PRO A 20 12.45 49.15 -45.32
C PRO A 20 10.93 48.99 -45.33
N ARG A 21 10.44 48.13 -46.22
CA ARG A 21 9.05 47.71 -46.37
C ARG A 21 8.41 47.51 -44.99
N LYS A 22 7.52 48.42 -44.59
CA LYS A 22 6.76 48.38 -43.32
C LYS A 22 6.07 47.03 -43.07
N GLY A 23 5.70 46.31 -44.12
CA GLY A 23 5.08 44.98 -44.06
C GLY A 23 5.99 43.85 -43.55
N HIS A 24 7.29 43.86 -43.87
CA HIS A 24 8.20 42.82 -43.38
C HIS A 24 8.45 42.99 -41.88
N LYS A 25 8.65 44.23 -41.41
CA LYS A 25 8.78 44.52 -39.97
C LYS A 25 7.52 44.12 -39.20
N ALA A 26 6.32 44.38 -39.72
CA ALA A 26 5.06 43.97 -39.09
C ALA A 26 4.90 42.44 -39.01
N HIS A 27 5.26 41.70 -40.07
CA HIS A 27 5.23 40.24 -40.06
C HIS A 27 6.23 39.64 -39.06
N PHE A 28 7.49 40.12 -39.03
CA PHE A 28 8.48 39.68 -38.06
C PHE A 28 8.07 40.00 -36.60
N LEU A 29 7.45 41.16 -36.36
CA LEU A 29 6.87 41.52 -35.05
C LEU A 29 5.71 40.60 -34.65
N ASN A 30 4.86 40.21 -35.60
CA ASN A 30 3.76 39.28 -35.37
C ASN A 30 4.25 37.86 -35.07
N VAL A 31 5.28 37.37 -35.78
CA VAL A 31 5.92 36.08 -35.50
C VAL A 31 6.62 36.10 -34.14
N ALA A 32 7.34 37.18 -33.80
CA ALA A 32 7.96 37.33 -32.50
C ALA A 32 6.92 37.40 -31.36
N LYS A 33 5.80 38.09 -31.58
CA LYS A 33 4.68 38.14 -30.64
C LYS A 33 4.01 36.77 -30.48
N ALA A 34 3.78 36.03 -31.57
CA ALA A 34 3.25 34.67 -31.54
C ALA A 34 4.17 33.72 -30.75
N LYS A 35 5.49 33.76 -31.01
CA LYS A 35 6.48 33.00 -30.24
C LYS A 35 6.46 33.34 -28.75
N ARG A 36 6.31 34.62 -28.40
CA ARG A 36 6.18 35.05 -26.99
C ARG A 36 4.89 34.55 -26.33
N LEU A 37 3.78 34.52 -27.07
CA LEU A 37 2.51 33.97 -26.59
C LEU A 37 2.62 32.45 -26.39
N GLU A 38 3.24 31.74 -27.31
CA GLU A 38 3.48 30.30 -27.20
C GLU A 38 4.37 29.95 -25.99
N ILE A 39 5.47 30.70 -25.79
CA ILE A 39 6.33 30.53 -24.60
C ILE A 39 5.52 30.78 -23.32
N SER A 40 4.69 31.82 -23.29
CA SER A 40 3.82 32.12 -22.15
C SER A 40 2.79 31.04 -21.91
N ALA A 41 2.10 30.56 -22.95
CA ALA A 41 1.13 29.47 -22.87
C ALA A 41 1.78 28.18 -22.35
N ARG A 42 2.98 27.84 -22.85
CA ARG A 42 3.75 26.68 -22.38
C ARG A 42 4.14 26.81 -20.92
N LYS A 43 4.49 28.02 -20.45
CA LYS A 43 4.77 28.27 -19.02
C LYS A 43 3.51 28.05 -18.18
N ILE A 44 2.36 28.57 -18.60
CA ILE A 44 1.09 28.40 -17.90
C ILE A 44 0.71 26.92 -17.83
N GLN A 45 0.79 26.19 -18.95
CA GLN A 45 0.52 24.75 -19.02
C GLN A 45 1.44 23.95 -18.10
N LYS A 46 2.75 24.22 -18.13
CA LYS A 46 3.72 23.55 -17.25
C LYS A 46 3.41 23.81 -15.77
N SER A 47 3.09 25.05 -15.42
CA SER A 47 2.70 25.41 -14.04
C SER A 47 1.42 24.71 -13.61
N TRP A 48 0.44 24.60 -14.52
CA TRP A 48 -0.80 23.86 -14.28
C TRP A 48 -0.56 22.36 -14.07
N PHE A 49 0.19 21.70 -14.96
CA PHE A 49 0.53 20.29 -14.79
C PHE A 49 1.31 20.04 -13.49
N THR A 50 2.28 20.89 -13.17
CA THR A 50 3.03 20.80 -11.91
C THR A 50 2.11 20.96 -10.69
N TYR A 51 1.11 21.83 -10.76
CA TYR A 51 0.12 21.99 -9.70
C TYR A 51 -0.75 20.73 -9.56
N MET A 52 -1.22 20.18 -10.68
CA MET A 52 -2.01 18.94 -10.71
C MET A 52 -1.23 17.75 -10.16
N ASP A 53 0.05 17.61 -10.54
CA ASP A 53 0.93 16.55 -10.03
C ASP A 53 1.10 16.65 -8.52
N LYS A 54 1.28 17.87 -7.99
CA LYS A 54 1.36 18.12 -6.54
C LYS A 54 0.05 17.74 -5.84
N VAL A 55 -1.09 18.06 -6.43
CA VAL A 55 -2.42 17.70 -5.90
C VAL A 55 -2.58 16.19 -5.86
N ILE A 56 -2.33 15.49 -6.96
CA ILE A 56 -2.43 14.03 -7.05
C ILE A 56 -1.48 13.38 -6.04
N PHE A 57 -0.22 13.83 -5.97
CA PHE A 57 0.75 13.29 -5.03
C PHE A 57 0.32 13.47 -3.57
N GLN A 58 -0.27 14.62 -3.20
CA GLN A 58 -0.79 14.82 -1.84
C GLN A 58 -1.91 13.84 -1.52
N LEU A 59 -2.86 13.63 -2.44
CA LEU A 59 -3.95 12.67 -2.25
C LEU A 59 -3.43 11.23 -2.14
N LEU A 60 -2.50 10.84 -3.02
CA LEU A 60 -1.86 9.53 -2.97
C LEU A 60 -1.10 9.33 -1.65
N LYS A 61 -0.41 10.37 -1.16
CA LYS A 61 0.28 10.33 0.13
C LYS A 61 -0.70 10.08 1.28
N HIS A 62 -1.84 10.79 1.31
CA HIS A 62 -2.89 10.53 2.30
C HIS A 62 -3.44 9.12 2.18
N THR A 63 -3.59 8.62 0.95
CA THR A 63 -4.05 7.27 0.64
C THR A 63 -3.13 6.20 1.22
N VAL A 64 -1.83 6.28 0.95
CA VAL A 64 -0.83 5.35 1.49
C VAL A 64 -0.80 5.39 3.03
N CYS A 65 -0.81 6.58 3.63
CA CYS A 65 -0.86 6.71 5.07
C CYS A 65 -2.14 6.10 5.65
N ALA A 66 -3.30 6.36 5.05
CA ALA A 66 -4.57 5.82 5.52
C ALA A 66 -4.62 4.28 5.35
N ALA A 67 -4.09 3.77 4.24
CA ALA A 67 -3.99 2.34 3.97
C ALA A 67 -3.18 1.64 5.07
N GLU A 68 -1.97 2.12 5.37
CA GLU A 68 -1.09 1.54 6.39
C GLU A 68 -1.74 1.44 7.77
N HIS A 69 -2.45 2.49 8.21
CA HIS A 69 -2.92 2.61 9.60
C HIS A 69 -4.34 2.04 9.82
N TYR A 70 -5.21 2.10 8.81
CA TYR A 70 -6.64 1.85 9.03
C TYR A 70 -7.24 0.79 8.10
N VAL A 71 -6.66 0.53 6.93
CA VAL A 71 -7.32 -0.23 5.85
C VAL A 71 -6.53 -1.45 5.41
N THR A 72 -5.33 -1.67 5.95
CA THR A 72 -4.44 -2.77 5.57
C THR A 72 -5.16 -4.11 5.42
N TYR A 73 -5.98 -4.50 6.41
CA TYR A 73 -6.73 -5.75 6.37
C TYR A 73 -7.77 -5.80 5.25
N GLU A 74 -8.55 -4.75 5.05
CA GLU A 74 -9.61 -4.72 4.02
C GLU A 74 -9.04 -4.78 2.60
N ILE A 75 -7.91 -4.11 2.37
CA ILE A 75 -7.17 -4.19 1.10
C ILE A 75 -6.65 -5.62 0.90
N LEU A 76 -5.98 -6.20 1.90
CA LEU A 76 -5.41 -7.54 1.75
C LEU A 76 -6.46 -8.63 1.65
N LYS A 77 -7.60 -8.49 2.32
CA LYS A 77 -8.72 -9.43 2.17
C LYS A 77 -9.19 -9.53 0.71
N LYS A 78 -9.02 -8.46 -0.08
CA LYS A 78 -9.30 -8.46 -1.53
C LYS A 78 -8.15 -9.00 -2.36
N VAL A 79 -6.90 -8.72 -1.99
CA VAL A 79 -5.71 -9.18 -2.72
C VAL A 79 -5.42 -10.66 -2.47
N SER A 80 -5.33 -11.05 -1.21
CA SER A 80 -5.03 -12.41 -0.74
C SER A 80 -5.70 -12.65 0.61
N PRO A 81 -6.87 -13.32 0.64
CA PRO A 81 -7.60 -13.61 1.87
C PRO A 81 -6.76 -14.38 2.89
N LEU A 82 -5.94 -15.32 2.43
CA LEU A 82 -5.07 -16.14 3.29
C LEU A 82 -4.04 -15.28 4.05
N GLU A 83 -3.39 -14.34 3.36
CA GLU A 83 -2.44 -13.43 4.02
C GLU A 83 -3.13 -12.41 4.94
N ALA A 84 -4.36 -12.03 4.62
CA ALA A 84 -5.15 -11.14 5.47
C ALA A 84 -5.49 -11.80 6.81
N GLU A 85 -5.77 -13.10 6.82
CA GLU A 85 -5.99 -13.88 8.05
C GLU A 85 -4.73 -13.92 8.91
N LEU A 86 -3.54 -14.11 8.31
CA LEU A 86 -2.26 -14.09 9.03
C LEU A 86 -1.97 -12.75 9.70
N ILE A 87 -2.46 -11.64 9.17
CA ILE A 87 -2.30 -10.32 9.79
C ILE A 87 -3.25 -10.11 10.97
N LYS A 88 -4.42 -10.78 10.93
CA LYS A 88 -5.39 -10.73 12.01
C LYS A 88 -4.96 -11.59 13.20
N ASP A 89 -4.14 -12.61 12.96
CA ASP A 89 -3.59 -13.47 14.00
C ASP A 89 -2.67 -12.67 14.95
N PRO A 90 -3.03 -12.53 16.24
CA PRO A 90 -2.21 -11.80 17.21
C PRO A 90 -0.84 -12.44 17.48
N SER A 91 -0.68 -13.74 17.21
CA SER A 91 0.60 -14.44 17.36
C SER A 91 1.61 -14.04 16.28
N MET A 92 1.10 -13.66 15.11
CA MET A 92 1.89 -13.25 13.96
C MET A 92 2.01 -11.73 13.96
N LYS A 93 3.18 -11.22 14.34
CA LYS A 93 3.45 -9.78 14.35
C LYS A 93 3.71 -9.26 12.92
N CYS A 94 2.71 -9.31 12.05
CA CYS A 94 2.82 -8.86 10.67
C CYS A 94 2.63 -7.33 10.55
N LYS A 95 3.46 -6.69 9.74
CA LYS A 95 3.33 -5.27 9.36
C LYS A 95 3.38 -5.14 7.85
N VAL A 96 2.34 -4.53 7.29
CA VAL A 96 2.28 -4.23 5.86
C VAL A 96 2.81 -2.84 5.64
N ARG A 97 3.65 -2.66 4.62
CA ARG A 97 4.10 -1.34 4.19
C ARG A 97 3.65 -1.10 2.77
N PHE A 98 3.21 0.12 2.51
CA PHE A 98 2.84 0.58 1.20
C PHE A 98 3.87 1.61 0.70
N ARG A 99 4.17 1.59 -0.59
CA ARG A 99 5.12 2.50 -1.23
C ARG A 99 4.61 2.94 -2.60
N PHE A 100 5.17 4.03 -3.09
CA PHE A 100 5.03 4.43 -4.48
C PHE A 100 6.09 3.75 -5.32
N SER A 101 5.70 3.34 -6.53
CA SER A 101 6.59 2.79 -7.55
C SER A 101 6.16 3.32 -8.93
N GLY A 102 7.01 3.14 -9.92
CA GLY A 102 6.79 3.56 -11.30
C GLY A 102 7.81 4.60 -11.76
N GLU A 103 8.16 4.51 -13.04
CA GLU A 103 9.14 5.39 -13.70
C GLU A 103 8.56 6.75 -14.09
N ARG A 104 7.23 6.82 -14.27
CA ARG A 104 6.50 8.01 -14.71
C ARG A 104 5.42 8.38 -13.70
N PHE A 105 5.09 9.66 -13.67
CA PHE A 105 3.98 10.17 -12.86
C PHE A 105 2.63 9.97 -13.58
N PRO A 106 1.55 9.66 -12.85
CA PRO A 106 1.47 9.39 -11.41
C PRO A 106 2.01 8.01 -11.03
N PRO A 107 2.63 7.86 -9.84
CA PRO A 107 3.14 6.57 -9.41
C PRO A 107 2.00 5.63 -9.02
N PHE A 108 2.22 4.33 -9.21
CA PHE A 108 1.31 3.30 -8.69
C PHE A 108 1.73 2.86 -7.28
N ILE A 109 0.79 2.29 -6.55
CA ILE A 109 1.01 1.82 -5.18
C ILE A 109 1.47 0.36 -5.22
N VAL A 110 2.53 0.06 -4.47
CA VAL A 110 2.98 -1.30 -4.19
C VAL A 110 2.94 -1.57 -2.70
N PHE A 111 2.82 -2.83 -2.31
CA PHE A 111 2.85 -3.23 -0.91
C PHE A 111 3.73 -4.45 -0.68
N LYS A 112 4.19 -4.59 0.57
CA LYS A 112 4.97 -5.74 1.02
C LYS A 112 4.67 -6.04 2.49
N ILE A 113 4.61 -7.33 2.81
CA ILE A 113 4.33 -7.80 4.17
C ILE A 113 5.66 -8.11 4.84
N PHE A 114 5.85 -7.53 6.01
CA PHE A 114 7.02 -7.73 6.86
C PHE A 114 6.59 -8.42 8.13
N LEU A 115 7.43 -9.32 8.64
CA LEU A 115 7.29 -9.80 10.00
C LEU A 115 8.07 -8.86 10.92
N HIS A 116 7.40 -8.28 11.90
CA HIS A 116 8.02 -7.49 12.94
C HIS A 116 8.78 -8.43 13.88
N THR A 117 10.07 -8.20 14.00
CA THR A 117 11.01 -9.09 14.67
C THR A 117 11.23 -8.76 16.15
N GLU A 118 10.79 -7.59 16.63
CA GLU A 118 11.19 -7.10 17.98
C GLU A 118 12.71 -7.21 18.22
N GLY A 119 13.52 -7.09 17.17
CA GLY A 119 14.97 -7.25 17.22
C GLY A 119 15.50 -8.69 17.06
N ARG A 120 14.65 -9.72 17.04
CA ARG A 120 15.05 -11.11 16.76
C ARG A 120 15.06 -11.40 15.25
N GLY A 121 16.23 -11.58 14.65
CA GLY A 121 16.33 -11.94 13.23
C GLY A 121 15.61 -13.26 12.90
N TYR A 122 14.80 -13.27 11.83
CA TYR A 122 14.26 -14.52 11.29
C TYR A 122 15.33 -15.22 10.46
N LYS A 123 15.51 -16.52 10.70
CA LYS A 123 16.33 -17.38 9.86
C LYS A 123 15.44 -17.98 8.78
N TYR A 124 15.74 -17.65 7.53
CA TYR A 124 15.12 -18.30 6.39
C TYR A 124 15.87 -19.60 6.12
N PHE A 125 15.14 -20.71 6.13
CA PHE A 125 15.67 -22.00 5.72
C PHE A 125 15.48 -22.12 4.21
N SER A 126 16.60 -22.31 3.50
CA SER A 126 16.59 -22.57 2.06
C SER A 126 17.37 -23.84 1.80
N GLY A 127 16.76 -24.77 1.04
CA GLY A 127 17.43 -26.00 0.64
C GLY A 127 18.73 -25.72 -0.12
N LYS A 128 18.78 -24.63 -0.88
CA LYS A 128 19.98 -24.18 -1.61
C LYS A 128 21.17 -23.92 -0.67
N ASN A 129 20.92 -23.32 0.49
CA ASN A 129 21.98 -23.00 1.46
C ASN A 129 22.39 -24.22 2.30
N LEU A 130 21.47 -25.18 2.47
CA LEU A 130 21.67 -26.39 3.28
C LEU A 130 22.36 -27.51 2.49
N LEU A 131 22.04 -27.63 1.21
CA LEU A 131 22.50 -28.71 0.33
C LEU A 131 23.75 -28.25 -0.43
N GLN A 132 24.90 -28.34 0.24
CA GLN A 132 26.18 -28.07 -0.41
C GLN A 132 26.55 -29.18 -1.41
N PRO A 133 27.30 -28.89 -2.49
CA PRO A 133 27.70 -29.88 -3.51
C PRO A 133 28.44 -31.08 -2.94
N SER A 134 29.12 -30.93 -1.80
CA SER A 134 29.87 -31.97 -1.10
C SER A 134 29.00 -32.93 -0.27
N ASN A 135 27.71 -32.64 -0.10
CA ASN A 135 26.84 -33.40 0.78
C ASN A 135 26.16 -34.56 0.04
N GLU A 136 26.09 -35.74 0.67
CA GLU A 136 25.36 -36.91 0.14
C GLU A 136 23.88 -36.59 -0.16
N ALA A 137 23.31 -35.66 0.60
CA ALA A 137 21.96 -35.14 0.41
C ALA A 137 21.72 -34.54 -1.00
N MET A 138 22.76 -34.04 -1.69
CA MET A 138 22.62 -33.56 -3.09
C MET A 138 22.49 -34.71 -4.08
N VAL A 139 23.20 -35.82 -3.84
CA VAL A 139 23.08 -37.05 -4.64
C VAL A 139 21.67 -37.61 -4.50
N ASP A 140 21.15 -37.63 -3.26
CA ASP A 140 19.80 -38.10 -2.99
C ASP A 140 18.73 -37.15 -3.53
N ALA A 141 18.93 -35.82 -3.44
CA ALA A 141 18.05 -34.86 -4.10
C ALA A 141 17.98 -35.09 -5.61
N CYS A 142 19.11 -35.36 -6.27
CA CYS A 142 19.14 -35.71 -7.69
C CYS A 142 18.39 -37.02 -8.00
N LYS A 143 18.51 -38.05 -7.14
CA LYS A 143 17.74 -39.30 -7.27
C LYS A 143 16.24 -39.08 -7.11
N ILE A 144 15.82 -38.30 -6.12
CA ILE A 144 14.40 -38.03 -5.81
C ILE A 144 13.75 -37.14 -6.87
N MET A 145 14.40 -36.05 -7.25
CA MET A 145 13.85 -35.08 -8.23
C MET A 145 13.95 -35.58 -9.67
N GLY A 146 14.91 -36.47 -9.94
CA GLY A 146 15.28 -36.91 -11.27
C GLY A 146 16.27 -35.95 -11.95
N LYS A 147 17.19 -36.54 -12.73
CA LYS A 147 18.31 -35.83 -13.38
C LYS A 147 17.87 -34.58 -14.15
N LYS A 148 16.79 -34.66 -14.94
CA LYS A 148 16.33 -33.53 -15.78
C LYS A 148 15.98 -32.28 -14.96
N LYS A 149 15.17 -32.43 -13.91
CA LYS A 149 14.76 -31.30 -13.05
C LYS A 149 15.94 -30.76 -12.26
N PHE A 150 16.81 -31.66 -11.78
CA PHE A 150 18.01 -31.28 -11.06
C PHE A 150 18.96 -30.45 -11.93
N TYR A 151 19.26 -30.89 -13.15
CA TYR A 151 20.09 -30.11 -14.09
C TYR A 151 19.45 -28.78 -14.47
N GLN A 152 18.13 -28.75 -14.67
CA GLN A 152 17.43 -27.50 -14.94
C GLN A 152 17.62 -26.49 -13.80
N GLN A 153 17.48 -26.91 -12.55
CA GLN A 153 17.70 -26.05 -11.39
C GLN A 153 19.14 -25.49 -11.34
N ILE A 154 20.15 -26.33 -11.63
CA ILE A 154 21.55 -25.89 -11.69
C ILE A 154 21.76 -24.86 -12.81
N MET A 155 21.18 -25.09 -13.98
CA MET A 155 21.29 -24.14 -15.10
C MET A 155 20.62 -22.81 -14.79
N GLU A 156 19.47 -22.83 -14.10
CA GLU A 156 18.78 -21.62 -13.64
C GLU A 156 19.64 -20.86 -12.60
N ASP A 157 20.25 -21.57 -11.65
CA ASP A 157 21.14 -20.99 -10.66
C ASP A 157 22.37 -20.31 -11.30
N GLU A 158 23.00 -20.98 -12.28
CA GLU A 158 24.12 -20.44 -13.05
C GLU A 158 23.70 -19.20 -13.86
N HIS A 159 22.52 -19.25 -14.48
CA HIS A 159 21.99 -18.10 -15.23
C HIS A 159 21.75 -16.88 -14.33
N ILE A 160 21.18 -17.10 -13.13
CA ILE A 160 20.95 -16.04 -12.14
C ILE A 160 22.30 -15.46 -11.68
N PHE A 161 23.30 -16.30 -11.43
CA PHE A 161 24.65 -15.86 -11.08
C PHE A 161 25.28 -15.01 -12.17
N GLN A 162 25.19 -15.43 -13.43
CA GLN A 162 25.72 -14.63 -14.54
C GLN A 162 25.07 -13.26 -14.66
N LYS A 163 23.76 -13.17 -14.41
CA LYS A 163 22.98 -11.95 -14.49
C LYS A 163 23.25 -10.98 -13.33
N PHE A 164 23.30 -11.47 -12.10
CA PHE A 164 23.33 -10.61 -10.91
C PHE A 164 24.68 -10.55 -10.19
N LYS A 165 25.58 -11.52 -10.43
CA LYS A 165 26.92 -11.69 -9.82
C LYS A 165 26.94 -11.94 -8.30
N VAL A 166 26.04 -11.31 -7.55
CA VAL A 166 25.87 -11.52 -6.10
C VAL A 166 24.62 -12.36 -5.89
N THR A 167 24.79 -13.66 -5.64
CA THR A 167 23.67 -14.61 -5.53
C THR A 167 23.69 -15.49 -4.31
N ASP A 168 24.82 -15.57 -3.63
CA ASP A 168 24.96 -16.31 -2.38
C ASP A 168 25.70 -15.47 -1.32
N HIS A 169 25.63 -15.91 -0.08
CA HIS A 169 26.28 -15.29 1.06
C HIS A 169 27.80 -15.14 0.89
N VAL A 170 28.44 -16.05 0.15
CA VAL A 170 29.87 -15.98 -0.17
C VAL A 170 30.23 -14.84 -1.12
N ASP A 171 29.27 -14.35 -1.91
CA ASP A 171 29.48 -13.27 -2.87
C ASP A 171 29.38 -11.88 -2.21
N ILE A 172 28.91 -11.81 -0.95
CA ILE A 172 28.62 -10.56 -0.26
C ILE A 172 29.90 -10.03 0.38
N VAL A 173 30.47 -8.98 -0.22
CA VAL A 173 31.65 -8.28 0.34
C VAL A 173 31.24 -6.94 0.94
N THR A 174 30.31 -6.24 0.30
CA THR A 174 29.88 -4.89 0.71
C THR A 174 28.43 -4.85 1.19
N MET A 175 28.07 -3.74 1.86
CA MET A 175 26.67 -3.47 2.23
C MET A 175 25.76 -3.34 0.99
N GLN A 176 26.30 -2.86 -0.13
CA GLN A 176 25.56 -2.77 -1.38
C GLN A 176 25.23 -4.16 -1.92
N ASP A 177 26.21 -5.08 -1.88
CA ASP A 177 26.02 -6.49 -2.27
C ASP A 177 24.97 -7.15 -1.38
N TYR A 178 24.98 -6.87 -0.08
CA TYR A 178 23.96 -7.35 0.84
C TYR A 178 22.56 -6.85 0.47
N MET A 179 22.41 -5.56 0.12
CA MET A 179 21.13 -5.01 -0.32
C MET A 179 20.65 -5.65 -1.63
N GLN A 180 21.56 -5.86 -2.58
CA GLN A 180 21.26 -6.52 -3.86
C GLN A 180 20.85 -7.97 -3.65
N TYR A 181 21.61 -8.73 -2.87
CA TYR A 181 21.31 -10.11 -2.49
C TYR A 181 19.96 -10.22 -1.78
N SER A 182 19.68 -9.34 -0.82
CA SER A 182 18.41 -9.34 -0.09
C SER A 182 17.22 -9.06 -1.01
N SER A 183 17.37 -8.12 -1.97
CA SER A 183 16.35 -7.86 -2.99
C SER A 183 16.14 -9.06 -3.91
N LEU A 184 17.23 -9.70 -4.36
CA LEU A 184 17.18 -10.90 -5.19
C LEU A 184 16.46 -12.05 -4.47
N LEU A 185 16.75 -12.28 -3.18
CA LEU A 185 16.05 -13.29 -2.39
C LEU A 185 14.55 -13.02 -2.31
N ASP A 186 14.15 -11.76 -2.15
CA ASP A 186 12.75 -11.38 -2.08
C ASP A 186 12.02 -11.57 -3.42
N GLU A 187 12.72 -11.35 -4.55
CA GLU A 187 12.20 -11.57 -5.91
C GLU A 187 12.19 -13.05 -6.34
N THR A 188 13.12 -13.84 -5.83
CA THR A 188 13.27 -15.25 -6.19
C THR A 188 12.09 -16.07 -5.63
N PRO A 189 11.47 -16.96 -6.42
CA PRO A 189 10.38 -17.80 -5.94
C PRO A 189 10.84 -18.80 -4.88
N ALA A 190 9.91 -19.20 -4.01
CA ALA A 190 10.19 -20.13 -2.92
C ALA A 190 10.66 -21.52 -3.42
N SER A 191 10.18 -21.95 -4.59
CA SER A 191 10.61 -23.19 -5.24
C SER A 191 12.10 -23.22 -5.59
N SER A 192 12.69 -22.06 -5.84
CA SER A 192 14.11 -21.90 -6.20
C SER A 192 14.95 -21.42 -5.00
N GLY A 193 14.42 -21.57 -3.78
CA GLY A 193 15.13 -21.21 -2.55
C GLY A 193 15.08 -19.73 -2.16
N GLY A 194 14.23 -18.93 -2.82
CA GLY A 194 13.96 -17.54 -2.48
C GLY A 194 12.85 -17.36 -1.44
N ARG A 195 12.52 -16.11 -1.11
CA ARG A 195 11.49 -15.75 -0.13
C ARG A 195 10.11 -15.50 -0.74
N ASN A 196 10.03 -15.31 -2.07
CA ASN A 196 8.81 -14.94 -2.77
C ASN A 196 8.04 -13.77 -2.10
N ASN A 197 8.76 -12.78 -1.60
CA ASN A 197 8.20 -11.62 -0.88
C ASN A 197 8.56 -10.33 -1.60
N HIS A 198 8.26 -10.28 -2.89
CA HIS A 198 8.50 -9.11 -3.73
C HIS A 198 7.50 -7.99 -3.42
N TRP A 199 7.80 -6.78 -3.92
CA TRP A 199 6.84 -5.67 -3.89
C TRP A 199 5.69 -5.97 -4.85
N ARG A 200 4.47 -6.11 -4.33
CA ARG A 200 3.28 -6.43 -5.11
C ARG A 200 2.51 -5.17 -5.48
N ARG A 201 2.15 -5.02 -6.74
CA ARG A 201 1.34 -3.89 -7.22
C ARG A 201 -0.09 -4.00 -6.69
N LEU A 202 -0.61 -2.88 -6.21
CA LEU A 202 -2.02 -2.73 -5.85
C LEU A 202 -2.78 -2.17 -7.06
N ASN A 203 -3.76 -2.93 -7.55
CA ASN A 203 -4.64 -2.50 -8.64
C ASN A 203 -5.96 -1.94 -8.09
N LEU A 204 -6.69 -1.17 -8.89
CA LEU A 204 -8.03 -0.69 -8.54
C LEU A 204 -9.01 -1.81 -8.18
N GLU A 205 -8.90 -2.97 -8.82
CA GLU A 205 -9.72 -4.16 -8.53
C GLU A 205 -9.56 -4.65 -7.09
N ASN A 206 -8.38 -4.41 -6.52
CA ASN A 206 -8.02 -4.84 -5.17
C ASN A 206 -8.52 -3.86 -4.10
N ILE A 207 -9.04 -2.70 -4.50
CA ILE A 207 -9.45 -1.62 -3.60
C ILE A 207 -10.98 -1.58 -3.55
N PRO A 208 -11.59 -1.61 -2.36
CA PRO A 208 -13.04 -1.48 -2.24
C PRO A 208 -13.55 -0.14 -2.80
N ARG A 209 -14.44 -0.19 -3.81
CA ARG A 209 -15.09 1.01 -4.41
C ARG A 209 -15.85 1.88 -3.40
N THR A 210 -16.24 1.28 -2.28
CA THR A 210 -16.90 1.94 -1.15
C THR A 210 -16.01 2.99 -0.46
N MET A 211 -14.70 2.96 -0.69
CA MET A 211 -13.72 3.82 -0.01
C MET A 211 -13.25 4.98 -0.89
N MET A 212 -12.86 6.09 -0.27
CA MET A 212 -12.26 7.22 -0.98
C MET A 212 -10.90 6.87 -1.59
N ILE A 213 -10.18 5.89 -1.03
CA ILE A 213 -8.94 5.33 -1.61
C ILE A 213 -9.16 4.95 -3.08
N TYR A 214 -10.28 4.30 -3.41
CA TYR A 214 -10.58 3.89 -4.79
C TYR A 214 -10.66 5.11 -5.71
N ASP A 215 -11.42 6.14 -5.32
CA ASP A 215 -11.58 7.35 -6.14
C ASP A 215 -10.28 8.11 -6.33
N ILE A 216 -9.41 8.13 -5.32
CA ILE A 216 -8.12 8.82 -5.40
C ILE A 216 -7.20 8.09 -6.38
N VAL A 217 -7.13 6.76 -6.30
CA VAL A 217 -6.30 5.96 -7.20
C VAL A 217 -6.89 6.00 -8.62
N ASP A 218 -8.22 5.95 -8.77
CA ASP A 218 -8.90 6.05 -10.06
C ASP A 218 -8.68 7.43 -10.70
N TYR A 219 -8.73 8.50 -9.91
CA TYR A 219 -8.38 9.85 -10.37
C TYR A 219 -6.92 9.96 -10.80
N ALA A 220 -5.99 9.30 -10.10
CA ALA A 220 -4.59 9.27 -10.51
C ALA A 220 -4.41 8.51 -11.84
N GLU A 221 -5.06 7.36 -12.02
CA GLU A 221 -4.90 6.54 -13.24
C GLU A 221 -5.66 7.12 -14.45
N SER A 222 -6.86 7.66 -14.26
CA SER A 222 -7.76 8.12 -15.34
C SER A 222 -7.75 9.63 -15.57
N GLY A 223 -7.35 10.43 -14.57
CA GLY A 223 -7.49 11.89 -14.59
C GLY A 223 -8.93 12.38 -14.37
N VAL A 224 -9.91 11.50 -14.17
CA VAL A 224 -11.32 11.85 -13.98
C VAL A 224 -11.66 11.95 -12.50
N ILE A 225 -12.15 13.12 -12.07
CA ILE A 225 -12.49 13.35 -10.67
C ILE A 225 -13.90 12.84 -10.35
N SER A 226 -14.03 12.01 -9.31
CA SER A 226 -15.35 11.58 -8.84
C SER A 226 -16.08 12.71 -8.13
N ASN A 227 -17.42 12.75 -8.21
CA ASN A 227 -18.24 13.72 -7.47
C ASN A 227 -18.02 13.64 -5.95
N ARG A 228 -17.69 12.44 -5.43
CA ARG A 228 -17.39 12.21 -4.02
C ARG A 228 -16.06 12.85 -3.64
N LEU A 229 -15.01 12.60 -4.43
CA LEU A 229 -13.69 13.16 -4.21
C LEU A 229 -13.71 14.68 -4.36
N GLN A 230 -14.45 15.22 -5.34
CA GLN A 230 -14.56 16.67 -5.57
C GLN A 230 -15.07 17.44 -4.34
N LYS A 231 -16.02 16.87 -3.58
CA LYS A 231 -16.56 17.48 -2.36
C LYS A 231 -15.52 17.57 -1.25
N GLU A 232 -14.76 16.51 -1.03
CA GLU A 232 -13.77 16.41 0.04
C GLU A 232 -12.40 16.99 -0.35
N MET A 233 -12.15 17.18 -1.66
CA MET A 233 -10.87 17.57 -2.24
C MET A 233 -10.26 18.79 -1.54
N LYS A 234 -11.06 19.85 -1.35
CA LYS A 234 -10.59 21.10 -0.72
C LYS A 234 -10.09 20.87 0.70
N TYR A 235 -10.72 19.94 1.43
CA TYR A 235 -10.35 19.61 2.79
C TYR A 235 -9.13 18.69 2.86
N LEU A 236 -9.04 17.70 1.97
CA LEU A 236 -7.91 16.77 1.89
C LEU A 236 -6.60 17.44 1.48
N LEU A 237 -6.65 18.46 0.61
CA LEU A 237 -5.46 19.21 0.18
C LEU A 237 -4.97 20.23 1.23
N ARG A 238 -5.74 20.47 2.28
CA ARG A 238 -5.38 21.46 3.30
C ARG A 238 -4.32 20.85 4.21
N ARG A 239 -3.19 21.55 4.38
CA ARG A 239 -2.13 21.11 5.30
C ARG A 239 -2.69 21.02 6.73
N PRO A 240 -2.57 19.86 7.42
CA PRO A 240 -3.06 19.71 8.77
C PRO A 240 -2.28 20.62 9.73
N ARG A 241 -3.02 21.41 10.52
CA ARG A 241 -2.46 22.27 11.58
C ARG A 241 -2.51 21.59 12.96
N THR A 242 -3.46 20.68 13.15
CA THR A 242 -3.68 19.91 14.37
C THR A 242 -3.68 18.42 14.06
N GLU A 243 -3.35 17.60 15.05
CA GLU A 243 -3.35 16.13 14.90
C GLU A 243 -4.79 15.61 14.68
N GLU A 244 -5.80 16.23 15.30
CA GLU A 244 -7.21 15.90 15.09
C GLU A 244 -7.63 16.09 13.62
N MET A 245 -7.20 17.18 12.99
CA MET A 245 -7.46 17.44 11.57
C MET A 245 -6.81 16.36 10.70
N ARG A 246 -5.58 15.96 11.03
CA ARG A 246 -4.87 14.88 10.32
C ARG A 246 -5.61 13.55 10.47
N GLN A 247 -6.02 13.19 11.67
CA GLN A 247 -6.78 11.97 11.93
C GLN A 247 -8.13 11.99 11.20
N HIS A 248 -8.80 13.13 11.15
CA HIS A 248 -10.05 13.29 10.41
C HIS A 248 -9.83 13.11 8.90
N GLN A 249 -8.79 13.71 8.33
CA GLN A 249 -8.42 13.49 6.92
C GLN A 249 -8.16 12.02 6.63
N LEU A 250 -7.40 11.32 7.48
CA LEU A 250 -7.15 9.89 7.32
C LEU A 250 -8.42 9.06 7.43
N LYS A 251 -9.32 9.42 8.36
CA LYS A 251 -10.63 8.79 8.53
C LYS A 251 -11.51 8.96 7.29
N ILE A 252 -11.56 10.15 6.68
CA ILE A 252 -12.30 10.38 5.43
C ILE A 252 -11.80 9.44 4.33
N VAL A 253 -10.49 9.25 4.25
CA VAL A 253 -9.86 8.40 3.26
C VAL A 253 -10.14 6.91 3.52
N SER A 254 -10.04 6.48 4.78
CA SER A 254 -10.16 5.08 5.21
C SER A 254 -11.58 4.60 5.48
N GLN A 255 -12.57 5.48 5.61
CA GLN A 255 -13.93 5.07 5.96
C GLN A 255 -14.57 4.26 4.84
N VAL A 256 -14.96 3.02 5.16
CA VAL A 256 -15.83 2.20 4.30
C VAL A 256 -17.22 2.83 4.31
N ARG A 257 -17.62 3.46 3.21
CA ARG A 257 -18.98 3.97 3.05
C ARG A 257 -19.84 2.84 2.50
N CYS A 258 -20.69 2.26 3.34
CA CYS A 258 -21.75 1.39 2.85
C CYS A 258 -22.67 2.22 1.94
N PRO A 259 -23.11 1.70 0.77
CA PRO A 259 -24.31 2.23 0.15
C PRO A 259 -25.36 2.25 1.26
N SER A 260 -26.04 3.38 1.45
CA SER A 260 -27.21 3.46 2.30
C SER A 260 -28.31 2.61 1.66
N PHE A 261 -28.18 1.27 1.74
CA PHE A 261 -29.35 0.45 1.92
C PHE A 261 -30.02 1.03 3.16
N ALA A 262 -31.27 1.46 3.01
CA ALA A 262 -32.09 1.84 4.14
C ALA A 262 -31.83 0.81 5.23
N ILE A 263 -31.19 1.25 6.31
CA ILE A 263 -30.97 0.40 7.47
C ILE A 263 -32.38 0.14 7.97
N MET A 264 -32.98 -0.98 7.55
CA MET A 264 -34.01 -1.64 8.33
C MET A 264 -33.28 -2.00 9.62
N GLN A 265 -33.32 -1.07 10.58
CA GLN A 265 -32.77 -1.28 11.90
C GLN A 265 -33.37 -2.59 12.41
N PRO A 266 -32.59 -3.64 12.69
CA PRO A 266 -33.05 -4.60 13.65
C PRO A 266 -33.23 -3.78 14.92
N LEU A 267 -34.46 -3.76 15.45
CA LEU A 267 -34.77 -3.23 16.78
C LEU A 267 -33.99 -4.05 17.82
N LEU A 268 -32.69 -3.82 17.92
CA LEU A 268 -31.89 -4.21 19.07
C LEU A 268 -32.16 -3.17 20.14
N GLN A 269 -33.25 -3.41 20.86
CA GLN A 269 -33.55 -2.79 22.14
C GLN A 269 -32.31 -2.87 23.04
N PRO A 270 -31.84 -1.76 23.63
CA PRO A 270 -30.80 -1.82 24.64
C PRO A 270 -31.30 -2.66 25.82
N TYR A 271 -30.48 -3.60 26.27
CA TYR A 271 -30.73 -4.44 27.44
C TYR A 271 -30.87 -3.55 28.69
N GLN A 272 -32.10 -3.13 29.00
CA GLN A 272 -32.43 -2.60 30.31
C GLN A 272 -32.31 -3.76 31.32
N GLN A 273 -31.60 -3.51 32.42
CA GLN A 273 -31.51 -4.42 33.56
C GLN A 273 -32.93 -4.83 33.99
N GLN A 274 -33.33 -6.04 33.62
CA GLN A 274 -34.57 -6.65 34.07
C GLN A 274 -34.37 -7.14 35.50
N SER A 275 -34.48 -6.26 36.47
CA SER A 275 -34.97 -6.67 37.79
C SER A 275 -36.49 -6.84 37.67
N GLU A 276 -36.95 -8.06 37.91
CA GLU A 276 -38.36 -8.47 38.04
C GLU A 276 -39.15 -8.72 36.75
N MET A 277 -38.72 -9.72 35.98
CA MET A 277 -39.65 -10.43 35.10
C MET A 277 -40.63 -11.28 35.94
N LYS A 278 -41.90 -10.86 35.98
CA LYS A 278 -43.02 -11.71 36.43
C LYS A 278 -43.17 -12.91 35.47
N PRO A 279 -43.20 -14.16 35.97
CA PRO A 279 -43.27 -15.32 35.09
C PRO A 279 -44.66 -15.46 34.46
N LEU A 280 -44.74 -15.26 33.14
CA LEU A 280 -45.86 -15.69 32.32
C LEU A 280 -45.79 -17.22 32.13
N GLY A 281 -46.85 -17.92 32.54
CA GLY A 281 -47.11 -19.31 32.13
C GLY A 281 -47.15 -20.34 33.26
N ARG A 282 -48.28 -21.07 33.29
CA ARG A 282 -48.65 -22.14 34.23
C ARG A 282 -47.71 -23.35 34.11
N ARG A 283 -46.56 -23.33 34.78
CA ARG A 283 -45.70 -24.52 34.92
C ARG A 283 -46.36 -25.57 35.82
N SER A 284 -46.31 -26.85 35.43
CA SER A 284 -46.82 -27.95 36.24
C SER A 284 -46.12 -28.00 37.62
N LYS A 285 -46.84 -28.45 38.65
CA LYS A 285 -46.34 -28.50 40.05
C LYS A 285 -45.04 -29.32 40.14
N GLN A 286 -44.93 -30.38 39.36
CA GLN A 286 -43.77 -31.26 39.30
C GLN A 286 -42.54 -30.56 38.69
N ALA A 287 -42.73 -29.75 37.64
CA ALA A 287 -41.66 -28.96 37.04
C ALA A 287 -41.13 -27.89 38.00
N ARG A 288 -42.01 -27.28 38.82
CA ARG A 288 -41.60 -26.33 39.86
C ARG A 288 -40.74 -26.98 40.94
N MET A 289 -41.15 -28.14 41.45
CA MET A 289 -40.37 -28.86 42.46
C MET A 289 -39.01 -29.32 41.94
N LYS A 290 -38.92 -29.76 40.68
CA LYS A 290 -37.65 -30.15 40.06
C LYS A 290 -36.67 -28.97 39.96
N VAL A 291 -37.15 -27.80 39.53
CA VAL A 291 -36.32 -26.58 39.45
C VAL A 291 -35.87 -26.10 40.84
N GLU A 292 -36.75 -26.18 41.84
CA GLU A 292 -36.39 -25.78 43.20
C GLU A 292 -35.35 -26.73 43.81
N LYS A 293 -35.49 -28.04 43.58
CA LYS A 293 -34.49 -29.05 44.00
C LYS A 293 -33.13 -28.79 43.34
N MET A 294 -33.11 -28.51 42.03
CA MET A 294 -31.89 -28.14 41.32
C MET A 294 -31.26 -26.85 41.87
N ARG A 295 -32.07 -25.81 42.16
CA ARG A 295 -31.56 -24.57 42.76
C ARG A 295 -30.96 -24.79 44.15
N LYS A 296 -31.56 -25.64 44.98
CA LYS A 296 -31.02 -25.99 46.30
C LYS A 296 -29.69 -26.75 46.19
N ALA A 297 -29.60 -27.72 45.27
CA ALA A 297 -28.35 -28.44 44.98
C ALA A 297 -27.23 -27.48 44.56
N TYR A 298 -27.48 -26.58 43.59
CA TYR A 298 -26.50 -25.59 43.16
C TYR A 298 -26.06 -24.64 44.27
N LYS A 299 -26.97 -24.20 45.14
CA LYS A 299 -26.61 -23.37 46.30
C LYS A 299 -25.76 -24.12 47.31
N MET A 300 -26.06 -25.39 47.58
CA MET A 300 -25.23 -26.24 48.44
C MET A 300 -23.84 -26.44 47.85
N THR A 301 -23.72 -26.79 46.56
CA THR A 301 -22.40 -26.95 45.90
C THR A 301 -21.61 -25.65 45.92
N LYS A 302 -22.26 -24.51 45.65
CA LYS A 302 -21.59 -23.20 45.72
C LYS A 302 -21.10 -22.86 47.13
N ASN A 303 -21.87 -23.22 48.15
CA ASN A 303 -21.49 -22.97 49.55
C ASN A 303 -20.39 -23.93 50.02
N MET A 304 -20.39 -25.19 49.60
CA MET A 304 -19.31 -26.15 49.90
C MET A 304 -17.99 -25.74 49.24
N ASN A 305 -18.04 -25.32 47.97
CA ASN A 305 -16.85 -24.80 47.29
C ASN A 305 -16.34 -23.50 47.94
N ALA A 306 -17.23 -22.70 48.53
CA ALA A 306 -16.86 -21.48 49.25
C ALA A 306 -16.30 -21.75 50.66
N SER A 307 -16.65 -22.87 51.31
CA SER A 307 -16.04 -23.29 52.58
C SER A 307 -14.69 -23.99 52.39
N GLU A 308 -14.52 -24.83 51.36
CA GLU A 308 -13.22 -25.45 51.02
C GLU A 308 -12.15 -24.42 50.62
N CYS A 309 -12.55 -23.33 49.97
CA CYS A 309 -11.63 -22.21 49.67
C CYS A 309 -11.24 -21.36 50.88
N LYS A 310 -11.90 -21.51 52.04
CA LYS A 310 -11.54 -20.79 53.27
C LYS A 310 -10.59 -21.60 54.16
N GLU A 311 -10.75 -22.92 54.24
CA GLU A 311 -9.83 -23.77 55.03
C GLU A 311 -8.42 -23.88 54.42
N THR A 312 -8.28 -23.67 53.11
CA THR A 312 -6.97 -23.76 52.41
C THR A 312 -6.12 -22.48 52.49
N ARG A 313 -6.66 -21.36 53.01
CA ARG A 313 -5.93 -20.08 53.10
C ARG A 313 -5.28 -19.81 54.46
N ASP A 314 -5.62 -20.56 55.51
CA ASP A 314 -5.11 -20.32 56.87
C ASP A 314 -3.87 -21.16 57.23
N ASN A 315 -3.36 -22.04 56.36
CA ASN A 315 -2.27 -22.98 56.68
C ASN A 315 -0.91 -22.75 55.99
N HIS A 316 -0.65 -21.58 55.40
CA HIS A 316 0.67 -21.29 54.81
C HIS A 316 1.26 -19.95 55.24
N HIS A 317 1.58 -19.83 56.53
CA HIS A 317 2.63 -18.92 57.01
C HIS A 317 3.42 -19.57 58.14
N LEU A 318 4.59 -20.14 57.80
CA LEU A 318 5.80 -20.22 58.63
C LEU A 318 6.89 -20.97 57.85
N TYR A 319 7.90 -20.23 57.36
CA TYR A 319 9.34 -20.42 57.61
C TYR A 319 10.19 -19.69 56.54
N PRO A 320 11.18 -18.87 56.93
CA PRO A 320 12.19 -18.29 56.05
C PRO A 320 13.50 -19.12 56.04
N PHE A 321 14.41 -18.76 55.12
CA PHE A 321 15.77 -19.29 54.82
C PHE A 321 15.79 -20.52 53.88
N PHE A 322 16.51 -20.55 52.76
CA PHE A 322 17.71 -19.85 52.29
C PHE A 322 17.56 -19.25 50.88
#